data_AF-A0A7X6I2J9-F1
#
_entry.id   AF-A0A7X6I2J9-F1
#
_cell.length_a   1.000
_cell.length_b   1.000
_cell.length_c   1.000
_cell.angle_alpha   90.00
_cell.angle_beta   90.00
_cell.angle_gamma   90.00
#
_symmetry.space_group_name_H-M   'P 1'
#
loop_
_entity.id
_entity.type
_entity.pdbx_description
1 polymer ?
#
loop_
_entity_poly.entity_id
_entity_poly.type
_entity_poly.pdbx_seq_one_letter_code
_entity_poly.pdbx_strand_id
1 'polypeptide(L)'
;MGDMGDYWNDLKPHFKEKRRNHVSNSIVSAENFFKKRLIEYRLLEDTGQFQIKLQNETVDYWATTGTWIARKTKKRSRGFRSLIRYMEENEE
;
A
#
# COMPACT_ATOMS: atom_id res chain seq x y z
N MET A 1 -18.15 23.21 31.01
CA MET A 1 -17.26 22.09 30.62
C MET A 1 -18.14 21.00 30.07
N GLY A 2 -18.01 20.65 28.78
CA GLY A 2 -18.77 19.52 28.20
C GLY A 2 -19.26 19.67 26.76
N ASP A 3 -18.71 20.59 25.94
CA ASP A 3 -19.28 20.86 24.59
C ASP A 3 -18.40 20.39 23.42
N MET A 4 -17.16 19.94 23.67
CA MET A 4 -16.31 19.39 22.61
C MET A 4 -16.45 17.88 22.42
N GLY A 5 -16.86 17.12 23.44
CA GLY A 5 -16.91 15.65 23.37
C GLY A 5 -17.91 15.11 22.35
N ASP A 6 -19.06 15.79 22.20
CA ASP A 6 -20.13 15.41 21.28
C ASP A 6 -19.78 15.73 19.83
N TYR A 7 -19.14 16.88 19.57
CA TYR A 7 -18.65 17.26 18.24
C TYR A 7 -17.64 16.26 17.67
N TRP A 8 -16.77 15.70 18.52
CA TRP A 8 -15.83 14.65 18.12
C TRP A 8 -16.50 13.29 17.92
N ASN A 9 -17.68 13.03 18.50
CA ASN A 9 -18.36 11.75 18.37
C ASN A 9 -19.11 11.66 17.02
N ASP A 10 -19.69 12.76 16.57
CA ASP A 10 -20.45 12.86 15.31
C ASP A 10 -19.54 12.88 14.06
N LEU A 11 -18.29 13.34 14.20
CA LEU A 11 -17.31 13.35 13.10
C LEU A 11 -16.62 11.99 12.86
N LYS A 12 -16.62 11.07 13.84
CA LYS A 12 -16.03 9.72 13.71
C LYS A 12 -16.53 8.91 12.50
N PRO A 13 -17.84 8.85 12.19
CA PRO A 13 -18.31 8.13 11.00
C PRO A 13 -17.76 8.72 9.69
N HIS A 14 -17.70 10.05 9.58
CA HIS A 14 -17.19 10.73 8.39
C HIS A 14 -15.69 10.47 8.14
N PHE A 15 -14.88 10.40 9.19
CA PHE A 15 -13.46 10.04 9.07
C PHE A 15 -13.27 8.56 8.68
N LYS A 16 -14.15 7.66 9.15
CA LYS A 16 -14.15 6.24 8.76
C LYS A 16 -14.46 6.06 7.28
N GLU A 17 -15.43 6.79 6.76
CA GLU A 17 -15.85 6.69 5.36
C GLU A 17 -14.78 7.24 4.40
N LYS A 18 -14.21 8.42 4.70
CA LYS A 18 -13.09 8.98 3.93
C LYS A 18 -11.88 8.04 3.91
N ARG A 19 -11.56 7.38 5.04
CA ARG A 19 -10.47 6.41 5.11
C ARG A 19 -10.75 5.20 4.22
N ARG A 20 -11.98 4.64 4.23
CA ARG A 20 -12.34 3.52 3.35
C ARG A 20 -12.19 3.90 1.87
N ASN A 21 -12.71 5.05 1.47
CA ASN A 21 -12.61 5.51 0.09
C ASN A 21 -11.16 5.74 -0.35
N HIS A 22 -10.33 6.32 0.53
CA HIS A 22 -8.91 6.49 0.28
C HIS A 22 -8.19 5.14 0.12
N VAL A 23 -8.44 4.17 1.00
CA VAL A 23 -7.83 2.83 0.93
C VAL A 23 -8.20 2.14 -0.38
N SER A 24 -9.48 2.13 -0.75
CA SER A 24 -9.94 1.52 -2.02
C SER A 24 -9.31 2.19 -3.23
N ASN A 25 -9.28 3.53 -3.29
CA ASN A 25 -8.64 4.25 -4.40
C ASN A 25 -7.13 3.97 -4.47
N SER A 26 -6.44 3.91 -3.33
CA SER A 26 -5.02 3.57 -3.28
C SER A 26 -4.76 2.15 -3.80
N ILE A 27 -5.57 1.16 -3.39
CA ILE A 27 -5.46 -0.23 -3.85
C ILE A 27 -5.67 -0.28 -5.37
N VAL A 28 -6.73 0.32 -5.91
CA VAL A 28 -7.01 0.33 -7.35
C VAL A 28 -5.88 1.00 -8.14
N SER A 29 -5.33 2.11 -7.63
CA SER A 29 -4.22 2.82 -8.28
C SER A 29 -2.95 1.95 -8.33
N ALA A 30 -2.61 1.30 -7.21
CA ALA A 30 -1.48 0.38 -7.13
C ALA A 30 -1.68 -0.84 -8.02
N GLU A 31 -2.87 -1.43 -8.01
CA GLU A 31 -3.21 -2.58 -8.84
C GLU A 31 -3.05 -2.27 -10.33
N ASN A 32 -3.57 -1.12 -10.78
CA ASN A 32 -3.44 -0.69 -12.17
C ASN A 32 -1.96 -0.50 -12.56
N PHE A 33 -1.13 0.00 -11.63
CA PHE A 33 0.31 0.12 -11.86
C PHE A 33 0.99 -1.25 -12.05
N PHE A 34 0.70 -2.22 -11.18
CA PHE A 34 1.27 -3.56 -11.27
C PHE A 34 0.79 -4.33 -12.51
N LYS A 35 -0.51 -4.25 -12.83
CA LYS A 35 -1.10 -4.84 -14.04
C LYS A 35 -0.46 -4.30 -15.32
N LYS A 36 -0.25 -2.98 -15.41
CA LYS A 36 0.40 -2.34 -16.58
C LYS A 36 1.84 -2.79 -16.80
N ARG A 37 2.54 -3.17 -15.73
CA ARG A 37 3.93 -3.65 -15.78
C ARG A 37 4.05 -5.17 -15.84
N LEU A 38 2.93 -5.89 -15.92
CA LEU A 38 2.89 -7.36 -15.89
C LEU A 38 3.62 -7.96 -14.69
N ILE A 39 3.60 -7.26 -13.55
CA ILE A 39 4.25 -7.71 -12.32
C ILE A 39 3.35 -8.75 -11.67
N GLU A 40 3.90 -9.92 -11.31
CA GLU A 40 3.17 -10.90 -10.52
C GLU A 40 3.04 -10.44 -9.06
N TYR A 41 1.79 -10.28 -8.62
CA TYR A 41 1.47 -9.90 -7.25
C TYR A 41 0.32 -10.73 -6.68
N ARG A 42 0.31 -10.86 -5.36
CA ARG A 42 -0.81 -11.35 -4.56
C ARG A 42 -1.36 -10.19 -3.75
N LEU A 43 -2.63 -9.84 -3.96
CA LEU A 43 -3.32 -8.83 -3.18
C LEU A 43 -3.91 -9.46 -1.90
N LEU A 44 -3.59 -8.85 -0.76
CA LEU A 44 -4.24 -9.09 0.53
C LEU A 44 -5.23 -7.95 0.76
N GLU A 45 -6.49 -8.18 0.40
CA GLU A 45 -7.55 -7.16 0.46
C GLU A 45 -7.82 -6.65 1.87
N ASP A 46 -7.65 -7.51 2.88
CA ASP A 46 -7.85 -7.15 4.31
C ASP A 46 -6.91 -6.01 4.76
N THR A 47 -5.65 -6.04 4.31
CA THR A 47 -4.61 -5.09 4.72
C THR A 47 -4.29 -4.05 3.63
N GLY A 48 -4.80 -4.22 2.41
CA GLY A 48 -4.40 -3.42 1.24
C GLY A 48 -2.92 -3.61 0.88
N GLN A 49 -2.40 -4.81 1.15
CA GLN A 49 -1.00 -5.18 0.95
C GLN A 49 -0.85 -5.98 -0.34
N PHE A 50 0.11 -5.60 -1.16
CA PHE A 50 0.51 -6.26 -2.39
C PHE A 50 1.80 -7.03 -2.13
N GLN A 51 1.73 -8.34 -2.18
CA GLN A 51 2.89 -9.20 -2.08
C GLN A 51 3.40 -9.52 -3.49
N ILE A 52 4.51 -8.88 -3.86
CA ILE A 52 5.14 -9.00 -5.17
C ILE A 52 6.19 -10.10 -5.08
N LYS A 53 6.08 -11.10 -5.96
CA LYS A 53 7.02 -12.21 -5.99
C LYS A 53 8.08 -11.94 -7.06
N LEU A 54 9.32 -11.72 -6.63
CA LEU A 54 10.48 -11.62 -7.50
C LEU A 54 11.16 -12.98 -7.61
N GLN A 55 12.06 -13.16 -8.58
CA GLN A 55 12.78 -14.42 -8.77
C GLN A 55 13.56 -14.85 -7.51
N ASN A 56 14.20 -13.90 -6.83
CA ASN A 56 15.12 -14.18 -5.72
C ASN A 56 14.58 -13.78 -4.34
N GLU A 57 13.42 -13.11 -4.28
CA GLU A 57 12.83 -12.62 -3.03
C GLU A 57 11.34 -12.25 -3.15
N THR A 58 10.76 -11.78 -2.05
CA THR A 58 9.38 -11.30 -2.00
C THR A 58 9.36 -9.90 -1.41
N VAL A 59 8.63 -8.99 -2.07
CA VAL A 59 8.47 -7.61 -1.63
C VAL A 59 7.03 -7.39 -1.21
N ASP A 60 6.82 -6.91 0.02
CA ASP A 60 5.50 -6.46 0.46
C ASP A 60 5.38 -4.96 0.22
N TYR A 61 4.33 -4.54 -0.47
CA TYR A 61 3.99 -3.15 -0.76
C TYR A 61 2.63 -2.80 -0.15
N TRP A 62 2.55 -1.76 0.66
CA TRP A 62 1.30 -1.25 1.21
C TRP A 62 0.79 -0.10 0.36
N ALA A 63 -0.34 -0.27 -0.31
CA ALA A 63 -0.89 0.78 -1.20
C ALA A 63 -1.35 2.03 -0.45
N THR A 64 -1.81 1.86 0.78
CA THR A 64 -2.33 2.96 1.62
C THR A 64 -1.25 3.97 2.01
N THR A 65 -0.06 3.49 2.36
CA THR A 65 1.09 4.34 2.71
C THR A 65 2.04 4.53 1.54
N GLY A 66 1.97 3.66 0.53
CA GLY A 66 2.91 3.55 -0.56
C GLY A 66 4.29 3.03 -0.14
N THR A 67 4.40 2.39 1.02
CA THR A 67 5.67 1.85 1.54
C THR A 67 5.89 0.45 1.01
N TRP A 68 7.15 0.04 0.82
CA TRP A 68 7.48 -1.35 0.56
C TRP A 68 8.65 -1.84 1.39
N ILE A 69 8.71 -3.16 1.56
CA ILE A 69 9.81 -3.87 2.20
C ILE A 69 10.16 -5.15 1.46
N ALA A 70 11.44 -5.31 1.18
CA ALA A 70 12.05 -6.54 0.73
C ALA A 70 12.21 -7.51 1.91
N ARG A 71 11.59 -8.70 1.86
CA ARG A 71 11.64 -9.65 2.99
C ARG A 71 13.05 -10.18 3.25
N LYS A 72 13.82 -10.41 2.18
CA LYS A 72 15.15 -11.03 2.19
C LYS A 72 16.21 -10.06 2.67
N THR A 73 16.31 -8.90 2.03
CA THR A 73 17.33 -7.88 2.34
C THR A 73 16.94 -6.95 3.48
N LYS A 74 15.66 -6.96 3.91
CA LYS A 74 15.07 -6.00 4.84
C LYS A 74 15.14 -4.54 4.36
N LYS A 75 15.51 -4.30 3.09
CA LYS A 75 15.45 -2.97 2.50
C LYS A 75 14.01 -2.51 2.44
N ARG A 76 13.79 -1.25 2.78
CA ARG A 76 12.46 -0.63 2.76
C ARG A 76 12.58 0.77 2.20
N SER A 77 11.58 1.17 1.44
CA SER A 77 11.48 2.53 0.92
C SER A 77 10.02 2.86 0.63
N ARG A 78 9.78 4.00 -0.01
CA ARG A 78 8.44 4.50 -0.32
C ARG A 78 8.32 4.86 -1.80
N GLY A 79 7.12 4.65 -2.33
CA GLY A 79 6.71 5.00 -3.68
C GLY A 79 7.06 3.96 -4.73
N PHE A 80 6.31 3.99 -5.83
CA PHE A 80 6.51 3.09 -6.97
C PHE A 80 7.88 3.27 -7.62
N ARG A 81 8.39 4.50 -7.74
CA ARG A 81 9.71 4.76 -8.35
C ARG A 81 10.84 4.04 -7.62
N SER A 82 10.84 4.10 -6.28
CA SER A 82 11.87 3.40 -5.50
C SER A 82 11.69 1.90 -5.54
N LEU A 83 10.45 1.42 -5.61
CA LEU A 83 10.15 -0.01 -5.77
C LEU A 83 10.68 -0.53 -7.11
N ILE A 84 10.38 0.16 -8.21
CA ILE A 84 10.82 -0.21 -9.55
C ILE A 84 12.35 -0.25 -9.63
N ARG A 85 13.02 0.81 -9.16
CA ARG A 85 14.48 0.83 -9.10
C ARG A 85 15.04 -0.38 -8.34
N TYR A 86 14.42 -0.75 -7.21
CA TYR A 86 14.83 -1.93 -6.47
C TYR A 86 14.61 -3.22 -7.27
N MET A 87 13.47 -3.37 -7.94
CA MET A 87 13.18 -4.54 -8.78
C MET A 87 14.19 -4.65 -9.93
N GLU A 88 14.50 -3.55 -10.60
CA GLU A 88 15.51 -3.48 -11.67
C GLU A 88 16.90 -3.88 -11.14
N GLU A 89 17.33 -3.35 -10.00
CA GLU A 89 18.63 -3.70 -9.37
C GLU A 89 18.72 -5.17 -8.87
N ASN A 90 17.59 -5.88 -8.76
CA ASN A 90 17.56 -7.27 -8.24
C ASN A 90 17.09 -8.30 -9.29
N GLU A 91 16.79 -7.86 -10.52
CA GLU A 91 16.58 -8.73 -11.69
C GLU A 91 17.88 -9.01 -12.46
N GLU A 92 18.98 -8.29 -12.16
CA GLU A 92 20.33 -8.53 -12.71
C GLU A 92 21.11 -9.64 -11.99
#